data_AF-G4CWS0-F1
#
_entry.id   AF-G4CWS0-F1
#
_cell.length_a   1.000
_cell.length_b   1.000
_cell.length_c   1.000
_cell.angle_alpha   90.00
_cell.angle_beta   90.00
_cell.angle_gamma   90.00
#
_symmetry.space_group_name_H-M   'P 1'
#
loop_
_entity.id
_entity.type
_entity.pdbx_description
1 polymer ?
#
loop_
_entity_poly.entity_id
_entity_poly.type
_entity_poly.pdbx_seq_one_letter_code
_entity_poly.pdbx_strand_id
1 'polypeptide(L)'
;MTDTPNTAPQANGPIPKGSWVEVRTIILQPSERAAAVPADTAATPLVQWISGFLDEEARIGDEVTITSIIGRQHTGVLGCVNPSYSHSFGNTVPELLTIGTKHEPITSHGKEDRS
;
A
#
# COMPACT_ATOMS: atom_id res chain seq x y z
N MET A 1 -20.35 -4.28 5.32
CA MET A 1 -19.19 -3.68 4.65
C MET A 1 -18.10 -4.72 4.63
N THR A 2 -17.99 -5.47 3.55
CA THR A 2 -16.85 -6.38 3.33
C THR A 2 -15.89 -5.63 2.43
N ASP A 3 -14.86 -5.04 3.03
CA ASP A 3 -13.61 -4.77 2.33
C ASP A 3 -13.16 -6.10 1.76
N THR A 4 -13.36 -6.32 0.47
CA THR A 4 -12.73 -7.43 -0.22
C THR A 4 -11.25 -7.10 -0.21
N PRO A 5 -10.39 -7.86 0.51
CA PRO A 5 -8.97 -7.57 0.49
C PRO A 5 -8.50 -7.68 -0.95
N ASN A 6 -7.79 -6.64 -1.40
CA ASN A 6 -7.03 -6.63 -2.64
C ASN A 6 -6.18 -7.91 -2.69
N THR A 7 -6.68 -8.93 -3.39
CA THR A 7 -6.04 -10.24 -3.42
C THR A 7 -4.99 -10.17 -4.51
N ALA A 8 -3.80 -9.68 -4.14
CA ALA A 8 -2.58 -9.91 -4.90
C ALA A 8 -2.49 -11.42 -5.21
N PRO A 9 -1.93 -11.82 -6.37
CA PRO A 9 -1.90 -13.22 -6.74
C PRO A 9 -1.25 -14.08 -5.63
N GLN A 10 -2.07 -14.94 -5.02
CA GLN A 10 -1.65 -15.89 -4.00
C GLN A 10 -1.37 -17.23 -4.70
N ALA A 11 -0.16 -17.77 -4.49
CA ALA A 11 0.19 -19.09 -5.01
C ALA A 11 -0.30 -20.16 -4.04
N ASN A 12 -1.05 -21.16 -4.54
CA ASN A 12 -1.53 -22.30 -3.75
C ASN A 12 -0.47 -23.40 -3.54
N GLY A 13 0.82 -23.10 -3.75
CA GLY A 13 1.90 -24.07 -3.71
C GLY A 13 3.25 -23.43 -3.36
N PRO A 14 4.34 -24.23 -3.29
CA PRO A 14 5.67 -23.70 -3.06
C PRO A 14 6.05 -22.72 -4.18
N ILE A 15 6.66 -21.62 -3.77
CA ILE A 15 7.10 -20.51 -4.61
C ILE A 15 8.60 -20.72 -4.86
N PRO A 16 9.04 -20.89 -6.11
CA PRO A 16 10.44 -21.16 -6.41
C PRO A 16 11.36 -20.02 -6.00
N LYS A 17 12.61 -20.37 -5.64
CA LYS A 17 13.72 -19.43 -5.54
C LYS A 17 13.80 -18.53 -6.78
N GLY A 18 14.09 -17.25 -6.57
CA GLY A 18 14.20 -16.25 -7.63
C GLY A 18 12.86 -15.66 -8.08
N SER A 19 11.74 -16.08 -7.49
CA SER A 19 10.44 -15.44 -7.73
C SER A 19 10.43 -14.02 -7.17
N TRP A 20 9.81 -13.08 -7.90
CA TRP A 20 9.56 -11.74 -7.40
C TRP A 20 8.38 -11.75 -6.45
N VAL A 21 8.60 -11.33 -5.21
CA VAL A 21 7.64 -11.45 -4.11
C VAL A 21 7.67 -10.20 -3.24
N GLU A 22 6.68 -10.06 -2.37
CA GLU A 22 6.66 -9.06 -1.31
C GLU A 22 6.71 -9.72 0.07
N VAL A 23 7.57 -9.20 0.95
CA VAL A 23 7.61 -9.58 2.36
C VAL A 23 7.13 -8.43 3.24
N ARG A 24 6.49 -8.77 4.36
CA ARG A 24 6.01 -7.85 5.37
C ARG A 24 6.78 -8.05 6.68
N THR A 25 7.22 -6.96 7.29
CA THR A 25 7.87 -6.97 8.61
C THR A 25 7.28 -5.86 9.48
N ILE A 26 7.04 -6.16 10.76
CA ILE A 26 6.70 -5.13 11.75
C ILE A 26 8.02 -4.52 12.24
N ILE A 27 8.22 -3.23 11.97
CA ILE A 27 9.45 -2.52 12.36
C ILE A 27 9.32 -1.96 13.76
N LEU A 28 8.14 -1.44 14.13
CA LEU A 28 7.84 -0.97 15.48
C LEU A 28 6.45 -1.42 15.90
N GLN A 29 6.37 -2.00 17.09
CA GLN A 29 5.10 -2.22 17.77
C GLN A 29 4.49 -0.88 18.22
N PRO A 30 3.17 -0.82 18.49
CA PRO A 30 2.52 0.38 19.04
C PRO A 30 3.25 0.95 20.27
N SER A 31 3.76 0.08 21.15
CA SER A 31 4.52 0.46 22.34
C SER A 31 5.88 1.11 22.06
N GLU A 32 6.39 0.97 20.84
CA GLU A 32 7.71 1.47 20.42
C GLU A 32 7.59 2.73 19.55
N ARG A 33 6.36 3.22 19.31
CA ARG A 33 6.10 4.45 18.55
C ARG A 33 6.54 5.67 19.37
N ALA A 34 7.07 6.68 18.68
CA ALA A 34 7.50 7.92 19.33
C ALA A 34 6.31 8.65 19.98
N ALA A 35 6.50 9.17 21.19
CA ALA A 35 5.44 9.81 21.98
C ALA A 35 4.79 11.04 21.30
N ALA A 36 5.47 11.66 20.34
CA ALA A 36 4.99 12.85 19.66
C ALA A 36 4.05 12.56 18.47
N VAL A 37 3.82 11.29 18.09
CA VAL A 37 2.87 10.97 17.02
C VAL A 37 1.42 11.06 17.54
N PRO A 38 0.45 11.43 16.68
CA PRO A 38 -0.96 11.41 17.03
C PRO A 38 -1.42 10.06 17.61
N ALA A 39 -2.43 10.09 18.49
CA ALA A 39 -2.85 8.91 19.26
C ALA A 39 -3.34 7.74 18.38
N ASP A 40 -4.06 8.05 17.31
CA ASP A 40 -4.49 7.10 16.28
C ASP A 40 -3.28 6.41 15.60
N THR A 41 -2.25 7.18 15.30
CA THR A 41 -1.00 6.68 14.73
C THR A 41 -0.20 5.85 15.74
N ALA A 42 -0.13 6.27 17.00
CA ALA A 42 0.56 5.54 18.07
C ALA A 42 -0.08 4.17 18.36
N ALA A 43 -1.39 4.06 18.19
CA ALA A 43 -2.14 2.82 18.43
C ALA A 43 -1.90 1.73 17.36
N THR A 44 -1.16 2.02 16.29
CA THR A 44 -0.92 1.10 15.18
C THR A 44 0.56 0.73 15.03
N PRO A 45 0.88 -0.52 14.63
CA PRO A 45 2.26 -0.89 14.35
C PRO A 45 2.79 -0.16 13.10
N LEU A 46 4.09 0.16 13.10
CA LEU A 46 4.79 0.56 11.88
C LEU A 46 5.18 -0.71 11.12
N VAL A 47 4.60 -0.87 9.94
CA VAL A 47 4.82 -2.04 9.08
C VAL A 47 5.59 -1.61 7.84
N GLN A 48 6.53 -2.44 7.42
CA GLN A 48 7.31 -2.29 6.19
C GLN A 48 6.96 -3.42 5.23
N TRP A 49 6.76 -3.06 3.97
CA TRP A 49 6.63 -3.98 2.85
C TRP A 49 7.80 -3.76 1.91
N ILE A 50 8.47 -4.85 1.51
CA ILE A 50 9.59 -4.80 0.57
C ILE A 50 9.38 -5.88 -0.47
N SER A 51 9.55 -5.49 -1.74
CA SER A 51 9.61 -6.43 -2.84
C SER A 51 11.05 -6.83 -3.18
N GLY A 52 11.23 -8.10 -3.54
CA GLY A 52 12.53 -8.64 -3.92
C GLY A 52 12.42 -10.05 -4.48
N PHE A 53 13.57 -10.63 -4.81
CA PHE A 53 13.68 -12.00 -5.29
C PHE A 53 13.88 -12.95 -4.11
N LEU A 54 13.09 -14.02 -4.06
CA LEU A 54 13.17 -15.02 -2.99
C LEU A 54 14.50 -15.78 -3.03
N ASP A 55 15.21 -15.87 -1.89
CA ASP A 55 16.53 -16.50 -1.84
C ASP A 55 16.48 -18.04 -1.84
N GLU A 56 15.36 -18.63 -1.43
CA GLU A 56 15.08 -20.09 -1.36
C GLU A 56 13.62 -20.40 -1.74
N GLU A 57 13.23 -21.67 -1.86
CA GLU A 57 11.81 -22.02 -2.06
C GLU A 57 11.02 -21.81 -0.76
N ALA A 58 9.82 -21.22 -0.83
CA ALA A 58 8.99 -20.98 0.35
C ALA A 58 7.49 -20.96 0.03
N ARG A 59 6.64 -20.86 1.06
CA ARG A 59 5.18 -20.71 0.93
C ARG A 59 4.73 -19.38 1.50
N ILE A 60 3.59 -18.88 1.02
CA ILE A 60 2.94 -17.70 1.59
C ILE A 60 2.75 -17.90 3.09
N GLY A 61 3.11 -16.89 3.88
CA GLY A 61 3.05 -16.92 5.34
C GLY A 61 4.34 -17.37 6.02
N ASP A 62 5.31 -17.93 5.29
CA ASP A 62 6.60 -18.30 5.84
C ASP A 62 7.47 -17.07 6.10
N GLU A 63 8.35 -17.14 7.10
CA GLU A 63 9.44 -16.17 7.24
C GLU A 63 10.56 -16.51 6.26
N VAL A 64 10.87 -15.56 5.38
CA VAL A 64 11.79 -15.77 4.26
C VAL A 64 12.79 -14.63 4.15
N THR A 65 13.90 -14.91 3.47
CA THR A 65 14.85 -13.88 3.04
C THR A 65 14.67 -13.60 1.56
N ILE A 66 14.64 -12.32 1.20
CA ILE A 66 14.61 -11.83 -0.17
C ILE A 66 15.81 -10.94 -0.45
N THR A 67 16.26 -10.92 -1.69
CA THR A 67 17.20 -9.93 -2.22
C THR A 67 16.44 -8.88 -3.04
N SER A 68 16.42 -7.63 -2.57
CA SER A 68 15.78 -6.50 -3.26
C SER A 68 16.47 -6.20 -4.60
N ILE A 69 15.80 -5.43 -5.47
CA ILE A 69 16.35 -5.06 -6.79
C ILE A 69 17.69 -4.30 -6.74
N ILE A 70 17.98 -3.64 -5.61
CA ILE A 70 19.25 -2.94 -5.37
C ILE A 70 20.30 -3.82 -4.64
N GLY A 71 20.05 -5.12 -4.49
CA GLY A 71 20.99 -6.09 -3.92
C GLY A 71 21.07 -6.11 -2.40
N ARG A 72 20.08 -5.56 -1.68
CA ARG A 72 20.01 -5.66 -0.21
C ARG A 72 19.14 -6.86 0.21
N GLN A 73 19.59 -7.60 1.22
CA GLN A 73 18.82 -8.68 1.82
C GLN A 73 17.85 -8.16 2.89
N HIS A 74 16.65 -8.73 2.89
CA HIS A 74 15.59 -8.42 3.85
C HIS A 74 14.88 -9.69 4.28
N THR A 75 14.56 -9.79 5.57
CA THR A 75 13.78 -10.90 6.13
C THR A 75 12.39 -10.42 6.54
N GLY A 76 11.38 -11.23 6.27
CA GLY A 76 10.00 -10.93 6.64
C GLY A 76 9.05 -12.05 6.25
N VAL A 77 7.77 -11.86 6.59
CA VAL A 77 6.72 -12.83 6.26
C VAL A 77 6.33 -12.67 4.80
N LEU A 78 6.39 -13.75 4.03
CA LEU A 78 6.04 -13.78 2.62
C LEU A 78 4.54 -13.51 2.41
N GLY A 79 4.21 -12.38 1.79
CA GLY A 79 2.82 -11.90 1.66
C GLY A 79 2.16 -12.27 0.33
N CYS A 80 2.85 -12.05 -0.79
CA CYS A 80 2.33 -12.39 -2.12
C CYS A 80 3.45 -12.55 -3.16
N VAL A 81 3.09 -13.17 -4.29
CA VAL A 81 3.97 -13.29 -5.47
C VAL A 81 3.54 -12.25 -6.50
N ASN A 82 4.51 -11.64 -7.19
CA ASN A 82 4.27 -10.61 -8.20
C ASN A 82 3.29 -9.53 -7.70
N PRO A 83 3.66 -8.80 -6.61
CA PRO A 83 2.79 -7.77 -6.03
C PRO A 83 2.31 -6.80 -7.10
N SER A 84 1.01 -6.53 -7.11
CA SER A 84 0.38 -5.55 -7.99
C SER A 84 -0.39 -4.52 -7.17
N TYR A 85 -0.34 -3.27 -7.62
CA TYR A 85 -1.08 -2.19 -7.00
C TYR A 85 -2.40 -1.99 -7.74
N SER A 86 -3.50 -2.48 -7.16
CA SER A 86 -4.84 -2.08 -7.58
C SER A 86 -5.27 -0.87 -6.74
N HIS A 87 -5.06 0.34 -7.28
CA HIS A 87 -5.56 1.55 -6.62
C HIS A 87 -7.00 1.81 -7.08
N SER A 88 -7.93 1.82 -6.12
CA SER A 88 -9.28 2.34 -6.29
C SER A 88 -9.54 3.36 -5.18
N PHE A 89 -10.20 4.47 -5.50
CA PHE A 89 -10.58 5.49 -4.53
C PHE A 89 -11.96 5.20 -3.89
N GLY A 90 -12.36 3.93 -3.91
CA GLY A 90 -13.69 3.48 -3.52
C GLY A 90 -14.66 3.43 -4.70
N ASN A 91 -15.91 3.09 -4.39
CA ASN A 91 -16.98 3.10 -5.38
C ASN A 91 -17.33 4.54 -5.77
N THR A 92 -17.84 4.73 -6.98
CA THR A 92 -18.41 6.02 -7.39
C THR A 92 -19.45 6.46 -6.38
N VAL A 93 -19.31 7.67 -5.86
CA VAL A 93 -20.28 8.32 -4.95
C VAL A 93 -21.31 9.05 -5.81
N PRO A 94 -22.53 8.52 -6.00
CA PRO A 94 -23.50 9.08 -6.97
C PRO A 94 -23.84 10.55 -6.72
N GLU A 95 -23.80 10.99 -5.46
CA GLU A 95 -24.10 12.36 -5.03
C GLU A 95 -23.14 13.38 -5.64
N LEU A 96 -21.86 13.00 -5.84
CA LEU A 96 -20.85 13.88 -6.43
C LEU A 96 -21.07 14.12 -7.93
N LEU A 97 -21.83 13.26 -8.61
CA LEU A 97 -22.03 13.34 -10.07
C LEU A 97 -22.80 14.58 -10.52
N THR A 98 -23.56 15.21 -9.60
CA THR A 98 -24.36 16.40 -9.90
C THR A 98 -23.63 17.71 -9.64
N ILE A 99 -22.45 17.66 -9.02
CA ILE A 99 -21.65 18.85 -8.72
C ILE A 99 -21.04 19.37 -10.02
N GLY A 100 -21.20 20.65 -10.31
CA GLY A 100 -20.66 21.29 -11.52
C GLY A 100 -21.43 20.99 -12.82
N THR A 101 -22.48 20.18 -12.80
CA THR A 101 -23.34 19.94 -13.98
C THR A 101 -24.34 21.06 -14.23
N LYS A 102 -24.59 21.91 -13.23
CA LYS A 102 -25.34 23.15 -13.40
C LYS A 102 -24.31 24.25 -13.66
N HIS A 103 -24.32 24.81 -14.87
CA HIS A 103 -23.46 25.93 -15.23
C HIS A 103 -23.65 27.07 -14.23
N GLU A 104 -22.62 27.39 -13.45
CA GLU A 104 -22.47 28.76 -12.97
C GLU A 104 -22.02 29.58 -14.20
N PRO A 105 -22.72 30.67 -14.57
CA PRO A 105 -22.20 31.55 -15.59
C PRO A 105 -20.81 31.99 -15.17
N ILE A 106 -19.84 31.91 -16.08
CA ILE A 106 -18.51 32.48 -15.87
C ILE A 106 -18.72 33.99 -15.66
N THR A 107 -18.84 34.43 -14.41
CA THR A 107 -18.80 35.86 -14.11
C THR A 107 -17.35 36.30 -14.21
N SER A 108 -17.06 37.20 -15.13
CA SER A 108 -15.75 37.81 -15.33
C SER A 108 -15.39 38.71 -14.14
N HIS A 109 -14.99 38.14 -13.02
CA HIS A 109 -14.35 38.86 -11.92
C HIS A 109 -12.83 38.65 -11.97
N GLY A 110 -12.25 38.93 -13.14
CA GLY A 110 -10.83 39.28 -13.21
C GLY A 110 -10.67 40.67 -12.61
N LYS A 111 -10.21 40.77 -11.36
CA LYS A 111 -9.78 42.04 -10.79
C LYS A 111 -8.51 42.43 -11.53
N GLU A 112 -8.60 43.47 -12.36
CA GLU A 112 -7.45 44.08 -13.03
C GLU A 112 -6.56 44.68 -11.94
N ASP A 113 -5.43 44.03 -11.65
CA ASP A 113 -4.39 44.58 -10.77
C ASP A 113 -3.78 45.79 -11.49
N ARG A 114 -4.23 46.99 -11.13
CA ARG A 114 -3.60 48.24 -11.56
C ARG A 114 -2.54 48.63 -10.55
N SER A 115 -1.28 48.58 -11.01
CA SER A 115 -0.10 49.18 -10.38
C SER A 115 -0.20 50.71 -10.31
#